data_AF-U6LXD5-F1
#
_entry.id   AF-U6LXD5-F1
#
_cell.length_a   1.000
_cell.length_b   1.000
_cell.length_c   1.000
_cell.angle_alpha   90.00
_cell.angle_beta   90.00
_cell.angle_gamma   90.00
#
_symmetry.space_group_name_H-M   'P 1'
#
loop_
_entity.id
_entity.type
_entity.pdbx_description
1 polymer ?
#
loop_
_entity_poly.entity_id
_entity_poly.type
_entity_poly.pdbx_seq_one_letter_code
_entity_poly.pdbx_strand_id
1 'polypeptide(L)'
;MSSRKFRHDRRVYLGALKFLPHAVYKLLENMPMPWEQARNVQVLYHSTGAITFVAEIPFVIEPVYLAQWGSAWILMRREKRDRRHFKRMRFPPFDDEEPPLDYGENVLAVEPLDAIRMELDEEEDAPVAEWLYSSKPLQHEAAYVKGPSYRRWRLEVQQLAVLQRLAHQLLSDLQDTNYFYLFNLESFCTAKALNLAIPGGPKFEPLFRDIQEEDEDWNEFNDVCKIIIRQQIRTEYRVAFPHLYNNRPRRVALPPYHSPAVAFVKPEDPDLPAFYFDPIINPLPAYKMSADADALVGKHQLHQLHQLQQLQQLQRQGHQEQQGAAETE
;
A
#
# COMPACT_ATOMS: atom_id res chain seq x y z
N MET A 1 -12.72 -47.00 -11.86
CA MET A 1 -13.59 -47.31 -13.04
C MET A 1 -13.32 -48.65 -13.74
N SER A 2 -12.37 -49.47 -13.26
CA SER A 2 -12.07 -50.80 -13.82
C SER A 2 -13.16 -51.84 -13.55
N SER A 3 -13.84 -51.76 -12.39
CA SER A 3 -14.96 -52.65 -12.04
C SER A 3 -16.17 -52.51 -12.96
N ARG A 4 -16.79 -53.64 -13.32
CA ARG A 4 -17.98 -53.71 -14.19
C ARG A 4 -19.21 -53.03 -13.58
N LYS A 5 -19.26 -52.88 -12.25
CA LYS A 5 -20.37 -52.26 -11.53
C LYS A 5 -20.59 -50.80 -11.95
N PHE A 6 -19.52 -50.05 -12.21
CA PHE A 6 -19.56 -48.63 -12.54
C PHE A 6 -19.58 -48.35 -14.06
N ARG A 7 -20.01 -49.32 -14.89
CA ARG A 7 -19.99 -49.17 -16.36
C ARG A 7 -20.88 -48.03 -16.85
N HIS A 8 -22.04 -47.84 -16.23
CA HIS A 8 -23.00 -46.80 -16.60
C HIS A 8 -22.46 -45.38 -16.32
N ASP A 9 -21.63 -45.23 -15.28
CA ASP A 9 -21.09 -43.93 -14.86
C ASP A 9 -19.92 -43.44 -15.72
N ARG A 10 -19.28 -44.33 -16.50
CA ARG A 10 -18.13 -43.97 -17.36
C ARG A 10 -18.44 -42.82 -18.32
N ARG A 11 -19.66 -42.78 -18.87
CA ARG A 11 -20.10 -41.70 -19.75
C ARG A 11 -20.16 -40.35 -19.02
N VAL A 12 -20.61 -40.36 -17.77
CA VAL A 12 -20.71 -39.15 -16.93
C VAL A 12 -19.33 -38.59 -16.62
N TYR A 13 -18.36 -39.44 -16.29
CA TYR A 13 -16.98 -39.01 -16.02
C TYR A 13 -16.30 -38.39 -17.24
N LEU A 14 -16.51 -38.96 -18.43
CA LEU A 14 -16.02 -38.35 -19.68
C LEU A 14 -16.70 -37.01 -19.97
N GLY A 15 -18.00 -36.89 -19.68
CA GLY A 15 -18.72 -35.62 -19.82
C GLY A 15 -18.24 -34.55 -18.83
N ALA A 16 -17.85 -34.95 -17.62
CA ALA A 16 -17.36 -34.06 -16.57
C ALA A 16 -16.01 -33.41 -16.92
N LEU A 17 -15.20 -34.05 -17.77
CA LEU A 17 -13.91 -33.50 -18.22
C LEU A 17 -14.04 -32.10 -18.84
N LYS A 18 -15.18 -31.79 -19.47
CA LYS A 18 -15.49 -30.45 -20.00
C LYS A 18 -15.42 -29.35 -18.93
N PHE A 19 -15.78 -29.67 -17.69
CA PHE A 19 -15.85 -28.71 -16.59
C PHE A 19 -14.63 -28.76 -15.65
N LEU A 20 -13.67 -29.65 -15.93
CA LEU A 20 -12.46 -29.78 -15.13
C LEU A 20 -11.67 -28.46 -15.00
N PRO A 21 -11.49 -27.63 -16.05
CA PRO A 21 -10.80 -26.35 -15.89
C PRO A 21 -11.48 -25.41 -14.89
N HIS A 22 -12.82 -25.44 -14.82
CA HIS A 22 -13.56 -24.63 -13.85
C HIS A 22 -13.39 -25.16 -12.42
N ALA A 23 -13.39 -26.48 -12.23
CA ALA A 23 -13.13 -27.09 -10.93
C ALA A 23 -11.71 -26.76 -10.43
N VAL A 24 -10.71 -26.86 -11.30
CA VAL A 24 -9.31 -26.51 -10.98
C VAL A 24 -9.19 -25.03 -10.64
N TYR A 25 -9.82 -24.15 -11.41
CA TYR A 25 -9.84 -22.72 -11.11
C TYR A 25 -10.40 -22.43 -9.71
N LYS A 26 -11.58 -22.96 -9.37
CA LYS A 26 -12.19 -22.75 -8.04
C LYS A 26 -11.39 -23.38 -6.90
N LEU A 27 -10.69 -24.48 -7.16
CA LEU A 27 -9.79 -25.11 -6.20
C LEU A 27 -8.56 -24.22 -5.90
N LEU A 28 -7.90 -23.71 -6.95
CA LEU A 28 -6.73 -22.84 -6.81
C LEU A 28 -7.08 -21.46 -6.26
N GLU A 29 -8.25 -20.93 -6.58
CA GLU A 29 -8.75 -19.66 -6.01
C GLU A 29 -8.85 -19.73 -4.48
N ASN A 30 -9.21 -20.89 -3.92
CA ASN A 30 -9.44 -21.09 -2.49
C ASN A 30 -8.24 -21.74 -1.76
N MET A 31 -7.02 -21.59 -2.28
CA MET A 31 -5.83 -22.09 -1.59
C MET A 31 -5.73 -21.49 -0.16
N PRO A 32 -5.35 -22.31 0.84
CA PRO A 32 -5.14 -21.82 2.20
C PRO A 32 -3.98 -20.83 2.22
N MET A 33 -4.14 -19.77 3.02
CA MET A 33 -3.11 -18.75 3.15
C MET A 33 -2.02 -19.20 4.15
N PRO A 34 -0.78 -18.69 4.10
CA PRO A 34 0.33 -19.21 4.91
C PRO A 34 0.16 -19.15 6.43
N TRP A 35 -0.76 -18.31 6.93
CA TRP A 35 -1.12 -18.18 8.35
C TRP A 35 -2.26 -19.11 8.78
N GLU A 36 -2.88 -19.82 7.84
CA GLU A 36 -3.87 -20.86 8.06
C GLU A 36 -3.21 -22.24 7.99
N GLN A 37 -3.55 -23.12 8.94
CA GLN A 37 -3.09 -24.52 8.90
C GLN A 37 -3.89 -25.35 7.89
N ALA A 38 -5.22 -25.18 7.93
CA ALA A 38 -6.16 -25.83 7.03
C ALA A 38 -7.33 -24.89 6.78
N ARG A 39 -7.94 -25.02 5.59
CA ARG A 39 -9.13 -24.25 5.21
C ARG A 39 -10.26 -25.21 4.83
N ASN A 40 -11.37 -25.11 5.55
CA ASN A 40 -12.58 -25.84 5.24
C ASN A 40 -13.43 -25.02 4.27
N VAL A 41 -13.71 -25.60 3.10
CA VAL A 41 -14.45 -24.92 2.03
C VAL A 41 -15.75 -25.64 1.74
N GLN A 42 -16.75 -24.90 1.26
CA GLN A 42 -17.98 -25.51 0.77
C GLN A 42 -17.73 -26.19 -0.57
N VAL A 43 -18.27 -27.40 -0.74
CA VAL A 43 -18.02 -28.23 -1.90
C VAL A 43 -19.33 -28.69 -2.52
N LEU A 44 -19.42 -28.59 -3.85
CA LEU A 44 -20.51 -29.11 -4.67
C LEU A 44 -19.97 -30.30 -5.48
N TYR A 45 -20.40 -31.51 -5.15
CA TYR A 45 -19.96 -32.73 -5.82
C TYR A 45 -21.10 -33.37 -6.63
N HIS A 46 -20.74 -34.02 -7.74
CA HIS A 46 -21.68 -34.85 -8.48
C HIS A 46 -21.98 -36.13 -7.69
N SER A 47 -23.23 -36.60 -7.67
CA SER A 47 -23.66 -37.77 -6.86
C SER A 47 -22.86 -39.05 -7.13
N THR A 48 -22.35 -39.22 -8.35
CA THR A 48 -21.50 -40.37 -8.74
C THR A 48 -20.00 -40.16 -8.46
N GLY A 49 -19.60 -39.02 -7.89
CA GLY A 49 -18.20 -38.66 -7.63
C GLY A 49 -17.41 -38.25 -8.88
N ALA A 50 -18.08 -37.96 -9.99
CA ALA A 50 -17.42 -37.65 -11.27
C ALA A 50 -16.58 -36.37 -11.25
N ILE A 51 -17.05 -35.35 -10.52
CA ILE A 51 -16.37 -34.07 -10.37
C ILE A 51 -16.85 -33.39 -9.09
N THR A 52 -15.98 -32.54 -8.57
CA THR A 52 -16.16 -31.84 -7.30
C THR A 52 -15.72 -30.39 -7.51
N PHE A 53 -16.61 -29.44 -7.25
CA PHE A 53 -16.36 -28.00 -7.34
C PHE A 53 -16.28 -27.41 -5.94
N VAL A 54 -15.35 -26.47 -5.75
CA VAL A 54 -15.38 -25.60 -4.57
C VAL A 54 -16.42 -24.50 -4.81
N ALA A 55 -17.47 -24.50 -3.99
CA ALA A 55 -18.65 -23.63 -4.11
C ALA A 55 -18.51 -22.35 -3.28
N GLU A 56 -17.32 -21.75 -3.27
CA GLU A 56 -16.99 -20.61 -2.42
C GLU A 56 -16.16 -19.57 -3.18
N ILE A 57 -16.33 -18.30 -2.81
CA ILE A 57 -15.52 -17.18 -3.30
C ILE A 57 -14.78 -16.61 -2.08
N PRO A 58 -13.44 -16.51 -2.11
CA PRO A 58 -12.65 -16.07 -0.96
C PRO A 58 -12.71 -14.54 -0.83
N PHE A 59 -13.80 -14.04 -0.27
CA PHE A 59 -13.88 -12.62 0.11
C PHE A 59 -12.93 -12.33 1.26
N VAL A 60 -12.09 -11.33 1.11
CA VAL A 60 -11.15 -10.84 2.13
C VAL A 60 -11.38 -9.36 2.40
N ILE A 61 -11.11 -8.92 3.63
CA ILE A 61 -11.09 -7.50 3.98
C ILE A 61 -9.71 -6.95 3.58
N GLU A 62 -9.67 -6.01 2.64
CA GLU A 62 -8.42 -5.49 2.05
C GLU A 62 -7.36 -5.04 3.08
N PRO A 63 -7.64 -4.14 4.06
CA PRO A 63 -6.62 -3.72 5.02
C PRO A 63 -6.12 -4.86 5.92
N VAL A 64 -7.00 -5.81 6.26
CA VAL A 64 -6.64 -6.99 7.05
C VAL A 64 -5.73 -7.92 6.23
N TYR A 65 -6.08 -8.16 4.98
CA TYR A 65 -5.31 -9.00 4.08
C TYR A 65 -3.91 -8.42 3.80
N LEU A 66 -3.81 -7.10 3.63
CA LEU A 66 -2.53 -6.41 3.51
C LEU A 66 -1.68 -6.54 4.79
N ALA A 67 -2.29 -6.39 5.97
CA ALA A 67 -1.59 -6.57 7.24
C ALA A 67 -1.11 -8.02 7.46
N GLN A 68 -1.94 -9.01 7.11
CA GLN A 68 -1.56 -10.43 7.15
C GLN A 68 -0.34 -10.69 6.27
N TRP A 69 -0.33 -10.23 5.02
CA TRP A 69 0.83 -10.34 4.14
C TRP A 69 2.03 -9.52 4.61
N GLY A 70 1.80 -8.36 5.22
CA GLY A 70 2.87 -7.54 5.81
C GLY A 70 3.57 -8.26 6.96
N SER A 71 2.81 -8.90 7.85
CA SER A 71 3.36 -9.73 8.93
C SER A 71 4.10 -10.96 8.40
N ALA A 72 3.54 -11.64 7.40
CA ALA A 72 4.18 -12.79 6.75
C ALA A 72 5.49 -12.38 6.06
N TRP A 73 5.53 -11.21 5.41
CA TRP A 73 6.74 -10.66 4.80
C TRP A 73 7.86 -10.46 5.81
N ILE A 74 7.54 -9.89 6.98
CA ILE A 74 8.51 -9.69 8.06
C ILE A 74 9.05 -11.04 8.54
N LEU A 75 8.17 -12.01 8.81
CA LEU A 75 8.56 -13.34 9.28
C LEU A 75 9.40 -14.10 8.26
N MET A 76 8.98 -14.11 6.99
CA MET A 76 9.74 -14.78 5.93
C MET A 76 11.13 -14.17 5.74
N ARG A 77 11.27 -12.85 5.89
CA ARG A 77 12.58 -12.18 5.85
C ARG A 77 13.44 -12.53 7.05
N ARG A 78 12.87 -12.56 8.26
CA ARG A 78 13.56 -12.96 9.49
C ARG A 78 14.03 -14.41 9.40
N GLU A 79 13.14 -15.33 9.04
CA GLU A 79 13.43 -16.76 8.87
C GLU A 79 14.54 -16.99 7.83
N LYS A 80 14.49 -16.29 6.69
CA LYS A 80 15.52 -16.38 5.65
C LYS A 80 16.89 -15.84 6.12
N ARG A 81 16.91 -14.83 7.00
CA ARG A 81 18.13 -14.27 7.59
C ARG A 81 18.73 -15.22 8.64
N ASP A 82 17.88 -15.79 9.50
CA ASP A 82 18.31 -16.53 10.69
C ASP A 82 18.69 -17.99 10.35
N ARG A 83 18.05 -18.57 9.32
CA ARG A 83 18.29 -19.96 8.93
C ARG A 83 19.56 -20.12 8.07
N ARG A 84 20.51 -20.93 8.56
CA ARG A 84 21.77 -21.22 7.85
C ARG A 84 21.59 -22.01 6.54
N HIS A 85 20.72 -23.01 6.54
CA HIS A 85 20.46 -23.86 5.37
C HIS A 85 18.97 -23.95 5.09
N PHE A 86 18.54 -23.24 4.04
CA PHE A 86 17.17 -23.28 3.54
C PHE A 86 17.08 -24.29 2.39
N LYS A 87 16.59 -25.50 2.69
CA LYS A 87 16.36 -26.53 1.68
C LYS A 87 15.01 -26.30 0.99
N ARG A 88 15.04 -26.07 -0.32
CA ARG A 88 13.82 -25.97 -1.14
C ARG A 88 13.22 -27.36 -1.34
N MET A 89 11.90 -27.42 -1.45
CA MET A 89 11.20 -28.66 -1.83
C MET A 89 11.61 -29.13 -3.23
N ARG A 90 11.55 -30.44 -3.46
CA ARG A 90 11.75 -31.04 -4.79
C ARG A 90 10.46 -30.92 -5.60
N PHE A 91 10.58 -30.64 -6.89
CA PHE A 91 9.47 -30.67 -7.83
C PHE A 91 9.76 -31.73 -8.91
N PRO A 92 8.81 -32.65 -9.20
CA PRO A 92 7.54 -32.88 -8.49
C PRO A 92 7.76 -33.46 -7.06
N PRO A 93 6.82 -33.25 -6.12
CA PRO A 93 6.95 -33.78 -4.76
C PRO A 93 6.84 -35.31 -4.66
N PHE A 94 6.00 -35.92 -5.51
CA PHE A 94 5.76 -37.37 -5.59
C PHE A 94 6.32 -37.93 -6.89
N ASP A 95 6.58 -39.24 -6.93
CA ASP A 95 7.02 -39.95 -8.14
C ASP A 95 5.83 -40.23 -9.08
N ASP A 96 6.08 -40.39 -10.38
CA ASP A 96 5.02 -40.55 -11.38
C ASP A 96 4.26 -41.90 -11.27
N GLU A 97 4.93 -42.91 -10.72
CA GLU A 97 4.37 -44.26 -10.51
C GLU A 97 3.59 -44.39 -9.19
N GLU A 98 3.72 -43.42 -8.28
CA GLU A 98 3.01 -43.45 -7.00
C GLU A 98 1.54 -43.03 -7.19
N PRO A 99 0.57 -43.85 -6.73
CA PRO A 99 -0.83 -43.46 -6.79
C PRO A 99 -1.10 -42.26 -5.84
N PRO A 100 -2.10 -41.41 -6.13
CA PRO A 100 -2.50 -40.33 -5.23
C PRO A 100 -2.84 -40.86 -3.84
N LEU A 101 -2.28 -40.22 -2.81
CA LEU A 101 -2.52 -40.58 -1.41
C LEU A 101 -3.97 -40.29 -1.00
N ASP A 102 -4.60 -41.23 -0.29
CA ASP A 102 -5.92 -41.00 0.29
C ASP A 102 -5.84 -40.10 1.52
N TYR A 103 -6.75 -39.12 1.58
CA TYR A 103 -6.83 -38.15 2.67
C TYR A 103 -7.29 -38.80 3.98
N GLY A 104 -8.27 -39.71 3.91
CA GLY A 104 -8.87 -40.33 5.10
C GLY A 104 -7.91 -41.22 5.88
N GLU A 105 -7.07 -41.98 5.18
CA GLU A 105 -6.12 -42.91 5.81
C GLU A 105 -4.81 -42.23 6.22
N ASN A 106 -4.28 -41.31 5.40
CA ASN A 106 -2.92 -40.80 5.59
C ASN A 106 -2.85 -39.40 6.18
N VAL A 107 -3.84 -38.53 5.91
CA VAL A 107 -3.74 -37.09 6.23
C VAL A 107 -4.62 -36.71 7.42
N LEU A 108 -5.83 -37.26 7.50
CA LEU A 108 -6.84 -36.86 8.49
C LEU A 108 -6.37 -37.03 9.94
N ALA A 109 -5.55 -38.05 10.22
CA ALA A 109 -5.07 -38.35 11.57
C ALA A 109 -3.81 -37.55 11.98
N VAL A 110 -3.17 -36.85 11.03
CA VAL A 110 -1.91 -36.13 11.28
C VAL A 110 -2.23 -34.67 11.61
N GLU A 111 -1.74 -34.21 12.76
CA GLU A 111 -1.87 -32.80 13.12
C GLU A 111 -1.05 -31.92 12.16
N PRO A 112 -1.64 -30.84 11.62
CA PRO A 112 -0.95 -29.95 10.73
C PRO A 112 0.16 -29.20 11.47
N LEU A 113 1.24 -28.89 10.74
CA LEU A 113 2.32 -28.06 11.27
C LEU A 113 1.84 -26.65 11.58
N ASP A 114 2.59 -25.96 12.43
CA ASP A 114 2.32 -24.56 12.77
C ASP A 114 2.38 -23.67 11.53
N ALA A 115 1.36 -22.81 11.41
CA ALA A 115 1.28 -21.83 10.36
C ALA A 115 2.20 -20.64 10.63
N ILE A 116 2.48 -19.85 9.60
CA ILE A 116 3.30 -18.64 9.72
C ILE A 116 2.46 -17.55 10.40
N ARG A 117 2.62 -17.40 11.72
CA ARG A 117 1.94 -16.39 12.53
C ARG A 117 2.97 -15.56 13.29
N MET A 118 2.74 -14.25 13.33
CA MET A 118 3.59 -13.36 14.10
C MET A 118 3.08 -13.32 15.53
N GLU A 119 3.99 -13.32 16.49
CA GLU A 119 3.67 -12.98 17.87
C GLU A 119 3.33 -11.48 17.90
N LEU A 120 2.09 -11.18 18.25
CA LEU A 120 1.55 -9.82 18.34
C LEU A 120 1.70 -9.32 19.78
N ASP A 121 1.82 -8.00 19.94
CA ASP A 121 1.90 -7.39 21.25
C ASP A 121 0.51 -7.31 21.90
N GLU A 122 0.39 -7.73 23.16
CA GLU A 122 -0.87 -7.76 23.90
C GLU A 122 -1.42 -6.35 24.18
N GLU A 123 -0.56 -5.33 24.26
CA GLU A 123 -0.97 -3.94 24.53
C GLU A 123 -1.16 -3.13 23.24
N GLU A 124 -0.14 -3.08 22.37
CA GLU A 124 -0.19 -2.28 21.14
C GLU A 124 -1.11 -2.85 20.07
N ASP A 125 -1.14 -4.19 19.91
CA ASP A 125 -1.93 -4.88 18.87
C ASP A 125 -3.26 -5.44 19.41
N ALA A 126 -3.62 -5.11 20.67
CA ALA A 126 -4.83 -5.57 21.34
C ALA A 126 -6.10 -5.53 20.47
N PRO A 127 -6.37 -4.47 19.68
CA PRO A 127 -7.59 -4.37 18.88
C PRO A 127 -7.73 -5.43 17.76
N VAL A 128 -6.63 -6.10 17.39
CA VAL A 128 -6.55 -7.00 16.23
C VAL A 128 -6.02 -8.39 16.60
N ALA A 129 -5.32 -8.52 17.73
CA ALA A 129 -4.59 -9.73 18.13
C ALA A 129 -5.44 -11.02 18.11
N GLU A 130 -6.67 -10.98 18.59
CA GLU A 130 -7.53 -12.16 18.72
C GLU A 130 -7.98 -12.75 17.38
N TRP A 131 -8.21 -11.90 16.37
CA TRP A 131 -8.90 -12.30 15.14
C TRP A 131 -8.04 -12.20 13.88
N LEU A 132 -6.86 -11.56 13.93
CA LEU A 132 -6.03 -11.28 12.75
C LEU A 132 -5.74 -12.53 11.90
N TYR A 133 -5.40 -13.65 12.53
CA TYR A 133 -5.02 -14.89 11.84
C TYR A 133 -6.16 -15.91 11.72
N SER A 134 -7.40 -15.50 12.01
CA SER A 134 -8.57 -16.32 11.72
C SER A 134 -8.81 -16.41 10.20
N SER A 135 -9.47 -17.48 9.74
CA SER A 135 -9.70 -17.67 8.29
C SER A 135 -10.65 -16.62 7.70
N LYS A 136 -11.69 -16.26 8.46
CA LYS A 136 -12.62 -15.16 8.14
C LYS A 136 -12.78 -14.23 9.35
N PRO A 137 -11.89 -13.23 9.47
CA PRO A 137 -11.91 -12.25 10.55
C PRO A 137 -13.27 -11.61 10.78
N LEU A 138 -13.73 -11.53 12.04
CA LEU A 138 -14.93 -10.78 12.43
C LEU A 138 -16.24 -11.25 11.76
N GLN A 139 -16.28 -12.45 11.16
CA GLN A 139 -17.46 -12.93 10.42
C GLN A 139 -18.73 -13.00 11.29
N HIS A 140 -18.57 -13.35 12.57
CA HIS A 140 -19.67 -13.50 13.52
C HIS A 140 -20.02 -12.18 14.24
N GLU A 141 -19.26 -11.11 13.99
CA GLU A 141 -19.44 -9.82 14.65
C GLU A 141 -20.23 -8.87 13.75
N ALA A 142 -21.53 -8.80 14.00
CA ALA A 142 -22.48 -8.01 13.20
C ALA A 142 -22.18 -6.50 13.18
N ALA A 143 -21.42 -5.99 14.16
CA ALA A 143 -21.02 -4.59 14.23
C ALA A 143 -20.04 -4.21 13.10
N TYR A 144 -19.09 -5.11 12.78
CA TYR A 144 -18.02 -4.85 11.82
C TYR A 144 -18.35 -5.44 10.43
N VAL A 145 -18.93 -6.63 10.37
CA VAL A 145 -19.20 -7.33 9.10
C VAL A 145 -20.66 -7.78 9.01
N LYS A 146 -21.25 -7.64 7.81
CA LYS A 146 -22.63 -8.06 7.54
C LYS A 146 -22.75 -9.57 7.33
N GLY A 147 -22.55 -10.33 8.42
CA GLY A 147 -22.81 -11.76 8.52
C GLY A 147 -22.01 -12.63 7.53
N PRO A 148 -22.51 -13.84 7.22
CA PRO A 148 -21.74 -14.84 6.47
C PRO A 148 -21.51 -14.49 5.00
N SER A 149 -22.19 -13.47 4.46
CA SER A 149 -21.96 -13.01 3.09
C SER A 149 -20.62 -12.28 2.92
N TYR A 150 -20.05 -11.69 4.00
CA TYR A 150 -18.70 -11.11 4.03
C TYR A 150 -18.38 -10.07 2.93
N ARG A 151 -19.38 -9.32 2.44
CA ARG A 151 -19.19 -8.36 1.31
C ARG A 151 -18.89 -6.92 1.73
N ARG A 152 -19.27 -6.53 2.93
CA ARG A 152 -19.12 -5.16 3.43
C ARG A 152 -18.58 -5.22 4.84
N TRP A 153 -17.60 -4.38 5.11
CA TRP A 153 -16.94 -4.24 6.39
C TRP A 153 -16.97 -2.77 6.82
N ARG A 154 -16.90 -2.55 8.12
CA ARG A 154 -16.71 -1.25 8.77
C ARG A 154 -15.81 -1.51 9.97
N LEU A 155 -14.60 -0.96 9.96
CA LEU A 155 -13.64 -1.10 11.05
C LEU A 155 -13.52 0.21 11.83
N GLU A 156 -13.06 0.11 13.06
CA GLU A 156 -12.75 1.26 13.90
C GLU A 156 -11.38 1.86 13.56
N VAL A 157 -11.18 3.13 13.92
CA VAL A 157 -9.93 3.85 13.65
C VAL A 157 -8.75 3.19 14.35
N GLN A 158 -8.93 2.69 15.58
CA GLN A 158 -7.89 1.99 16.34
C GLN A 158 -7.44 0.70 15.63
N GLN A 159 -8.39 -0.09 15.12
CA GLN A 159 -8.10 -1.29 14.34
C GLN A 159 -7.34 -0.94 13.05
N LEU A 160 -7.78 0.10 12.33
CA LEU A 160 -7.14 0.54 11.09
C LEU A 160 -5.71 1.06 11.32
N ALA A 161 -5.45 1.76 12.42
CA ALA A 161 -4.12 2.24 12.78
C ALA A 161 -3.14 1.07 12.97
N VAL A 162 -3.55 0.04 13.72
CA VAL A 162 -2.77 -1.18 13.92
C VAL A 162 -2.53 -1.92 12.60
N LEU A 163 -3.57 -2.13 11.80
CA LEU A 163 -3.46 -2.79 10.50
C LEU A 163 -2.51 -2.05 9.54
N GLN A 164 -2.58 -0.72 9.50
CA GLN A 164 -1.69 0.10 8.68
C GLN A 164 -0.23 -0.01 9.14
N ARG A 165 0.01 -0.05 10.45
CA ARG A 165 1.34 -0.25 11.02
C ARG A 165 1.93 -1.61 10.65
N LEU A 166 1.14 -2.68 10.78
CA LEU A 166 1.54 -4.04 10.39
C LEU A 166 1.77 -4.18 8.88
N ALA A 167 0.98 -3.48 8.06
CA ALA A 167 1.09 -3.47 6.60
C ALA A 167 2.20 -2.55 6.07
N HIS A 168 2.85 -1.75 6.92
CA HIS A 168 3.75 -0.68 6.50
C HIS A 168 4.86 -1.14 5.54
N GLN A 169 5.37 -2.36 5.68
CA GLN A 169 6.40 -2.92 4.80
C GLN A 169 5.96 -3.10 3.34
N LEU A 170 4.65 -3.14 3.08
CA LEU A 170 4.06 -3.32 1.75
C LEU A 170 3.44 -2.04 1.20
N LEU A 171 3.19 -1.05 2.06
CA LEU A 171 2.60 0.23 1.67
C LEU A 171 3.68 1.18 1.16
N SER A 172 3.30 2.05 0.22
CA SER A 172 4.16 3.14 -0.25
C SER A 172 4.13 4.31 0.73
N ASP A 173 5.28 4.93 0.96
CA ASP A 173 5.38 6.17 1.75
C ASP A 173 4.97 7.44 0.97
N LEU A 174 4.58 7.26 -0.29
CA LEU A 174 4.17 8.34 -1.18
C LEU A 174 2.78 8.85 -0.80
N GLN A 175 2.72 10.09 -0.34
CA GLN A 175 1.46 10.76 0.03
C GLN A 175 0.98 11.73 -1.05
N ASP A 176 1.93 12.39 -1.73
CA ASP A 176 1.63 13.36 -2.77
C ASP A 176 1.48 12.68 -4.15
N THR A 177 0.37 12.97 -4.82
CA THR A 177 0.10 12.50 -6.17
C THR A 177 1.03 13.13 -7.21
N ASN A 178 1.63 14.28 -6.90
CA ASN A 178 2.62 14.94 -7.76
C ASN A 178 3.86 14.07 -8.02
N TYR A 179 4.16 13.10 -7.16
CA TYR A 179 5.23 12.13 -7.41
C TYR A 179 5.04 11.39 -8.75
N PHE A 180 3.80 11.14 -9.16
CA PHE A 180 3.46 10.45 -10.40
C PHE A 180 3.41 11.39 -11.62
N TYR A 181 4.02 12.57 -11.55
CA TYR A 181 4.14 13.45 -12.72
C TYR A 181 4.84 12.74 -13.87
N LEU A 182 4.19 12.70 -15.04
CA LEU A 182 4.59 11.91 -16.22
C LEU A 182 4.66 10.39 -16.03
N PHE A 183 4.31 9.89 -14.85
CA PHE A 183 4.32 8.47 -14.50
C PHE A 183 2.92 7.99 -14.06
N ASN A 184 1.89 8.56 -14.68
CA ASN A 184 0.50 8.17 -14.51
C ASN A 184 -0.04 7.50 -15.79
N LEU A 185 -1.22 6.88 -15.69
CA LEU A 185 -1.84 6.16 -16.80
C LEU A 185 -2.04 7.05 -18.04
N GLU A 186 -2.47 8.30 -17.86
CA GLU A 186 -2.73 9.25 -18.95
C GLU A 186 -1.45 9.63 -19.70
N SER A 187 -0.33 9.80 -18.99
CA SER A 187 0.98 10.04 -19.61
C SER A 187 1.46 8.84 -20.40
N PHE A 188 1.22 7.61 -19.92
CA PHE A 188 1.54 6.39 -20.67
C PHE A 188 0.65 6.21 -21.90
N CYS A 189 -0.63 6.54 -21.81
CA CYS A 189 -1.53 6.55 -22.98
C CYS A 189 -1.03 7.54 -24.05
N THR A 190 -0.59 8.72 -23.61
CA THR A 190 -0.02 9.75 -24.48
C THR A 190 1.30 9.32 -25.12
N ALA A 191 2.22 8.78 -24.33
CA ALA A 191 3.48 8.24 -24.82
C ALA A 191 3.26 7.13 -25.86
N LYS A 192 2.32 6.23 -25.60
CA LYS A 192 1.89 5.18 -26.56
C LYS A 192 1.31 5.75 -27.85
N ALA A 193 0.46 6.77 -27.75
CA ALA A 193 -0.18 7.39 -28.91
C ALA A 193 0.84 8.12 -29.81
N LEU A 194 1.83 8.75 -29.20
CA LEU A 194 2.90 9.50 -29.88
C LEU A 194 4.10 8.64 -30.29
N ASN A 195 4.10 7.34 -29.98
CA ASN A 195 5.25 6.45 -30.18
C ASN A 195 6.54 6.99 -29.49
N LEU A 196 6.38 7.56 -28.30
CA LEU A 196 7.47 8.06 -27.47
C LEU A 196 7.66 7.17 -26.23
N ALA A 197 8.88 7.14 -25.72
CA ALA A 197 9.22 6.46 -24.48
C ALA A 197 9.63 7.48 -23.42
N ILE A 198 8.96 7.44 -22.27
CA ILE A 198 9.37 8.19 -21.07
C ILE A 198 10.52 7.42 -20.42
N PRO A 199 11.57 8.08 -19.88
CA PRO A 199 12.60 7.40 -19.12
C PRO A 199 12.00 6.56 -17.98
N GLY A 200 12.37 5.27 -17.91
CA GLY A 200 11.81 4.32 -16.93
C GLY A 200 10.38 3.86 -17.20
N GLY A 201 9.73 4.38 -18.25
CA GLY A 201 8.38 3.99 -18.66
C GLY A 201 8.37 2.81 -19.66
N PRO A 202 7.17 2.25 -19.91
CA PRO A 202 6.98 1.19 -20.90
C PRO A 202 7.18 1.71 -22.34
N LYS A 203 7.59 0.80 -23.23
CA LYS A 203 7.63 1.03 -24.68
C LYS A 203 6.52 0.26 -25.35
N PHE A 204 5.93 0.85 -26.39
CA PHE A 204 4.83 0.26 -27.12
C PHE A 204 5.13 0.23 -28.61
N GLU A 205 4.36 -0.59 -29.31
CA GLU A 205 4.31 -0.55 -30.76
C GLU A 205 3.65 0.76 -31.24
N PRO A 206 4.12 1.35 -32.36
CA PRO A 206 3.54 2.57 -32.91
C PRO A 206 2.04 2.38 -33.21
N LEU A 207 1.21 3.26 -32.65
CA LEU A 207 -0.24 3.22 -32.88
C LEU A 207 -0.60 3.64 -34.31
N PHE A 208 0.16 4.59 -34.85
CA PHE A 208 0.00 5.19 -36.17
C PHE A 208 1.29 4.93 -36.95
N ARG A 209 1.18 4.24 -38.09
CA ARG A 209 2.30 3.89 -38.99
C ARG A 209 2.24 4.64 -40.32
N ASP A 210 1.30 5.57 -40.43
CA ASP A 210 1.01 6.39 -41.61
C ASP A 210 1.93 7.61 -41.73
N ILE A 211 2.86 7.80 -40.80
CA ILE A 211 3.88 8.86 -40.87
C ILE A 211 5.06 8.29 -41.66
N GLN A 212 5.24 8.76 -42.88
CA GLN A 212 6.48 8.61 -43.63
C GLN A 212 7.44 9.70 -43.15
N GLU A 213 8.56 9.32 -42.53
CA GLU A 213 9.54 10.24 -41.94
C GLU A 213 10.07 11.27 -42.97
N GLU A 214 10.09 10.90 -44.25
CA GLU A 214 10.62 11.72 -45.35
C GLU A 214 9.80 12.99 -45.64
N ASP A 215 8.49 13.01 -45.35
CA ASP A 215 7.60 14.16 -45.62
C ASP A 215 7.65 15.25 -44.53
N GLU A 216 8.15 14.94 -43.33
CA GLU A 216 8.21 15.91 -42.22
C GLU A 216 9.51 16.73 -42.19
N ASP A 217 10.61 16.22 -42.74
CA ASP A 217 11.96 16.78 -42.59
C ASP A 217 12.23 18.04 -43.44
N TRP A 218 11.66 18.15 -44.64
CA TRP A 218 11.88 19.30 -45.55
C TRP A 218 10.62 20.13 -45.77
N ASN A 219 10.25 20.92 -44.76
CA ASN A 219 9.17 21.88 -44.82
C ASN A 219 9.69 23.32 -44.67
N GLU A 220 9.06 24.29 -45.33
CA GLU A 220 9.42 25.72 -45.23
C GLU A 220 9.39 26.24 -43.77
N PHE A 221 8.60 25.58 -42.93
CA PHE A 221 8.45 25.84 -41.49
C PHE A 221 9.57 25.22 -40.63
N ASN A 222 10.17 24.12 -41.10
CA ASN A 222 11.22 23.38 -40.38
C ASN A 222 12.64 23.80 -40.83
N ASP A 223 12.77 24.89 -41.58
CA ASP A 223 14.06 25.42 -42.05
C ASP A 223 14.97 25.79 -40.86
N VAL A 224 16.14 25.16 -40.80
CA VAL A 224 17.14 25.31 -39.73
C VAL A 224 17.58 26.76 -39.58
N CYS A 225 17.61 27.55 -40.66
CA CYS A 225 18.00 28.96 -40.62
C CYS A 225 16.97 29.85 -39.91
N LYS A 226 15.72 29.40 -39.78
CA LYS A 226 14.60 30.15 -39.16
C LYS A 226 14.32 29.73 -37.72
N ILE A 227 14.93 28.63 -37.25
CA ILE A 227 14.69 28.08 -35.91
C ILE A 227 15.82 28.50 -34.96
N ILE A 228 15.44 29.17 -33.87
CA ILE A 228 16.38 29.52 -32.80
C ILE A 228 16.40 28.39 -31.76
N ILE A 229 17.46 27.57 -31.77
CA ILE A 229 17.66 26.50 -30.80
C ILE A 229 18.40 27.05 -29.57
N ARG A 230 17.66 27.34 -28.50
CA ARG A 230 18.28 27.68 -27.18
C ARG A 230 18.41 26.48 -26.27
N GLN A 231 17.39 25.63 -26.24
CA GLN A 231 17.33 24.40 -25.45
C GLN A 231 16.70 23.30 -26.29
N GLN A 232 17.22 22.08 -26.17
CA GLN A 232 16.68 20.93 -26.88
C GLN A 232 15.33 20.52 -26.28
N ILE A 233 14.33 20.33 -27.14
CA ILE A 233 13.02 19.82 -26.75
C ILE A 233 13.17 18.33 -26.41
N ARG A 234 12.90 17.97 -25.15
CA ARG A 234 12.99 16.58 -24.68
C ARG A 234 11.66 15.83 -24.86
N THR A 235 11.70 14.51 -24.72
CA THR A 235 10.50 13.66 -24.85
C THR A 235 9.48 13.93 -23.75
N GLU A 236 9.92 14.32 -22.56
CA GLU A 236 9.06 14.69 -21.44
C GLU A 236 8.19 15.89 -21.79
N TYR A 237 8.72 16.88 -22.51
CA TYR A 237 7.95 18.05 -22.93
C TYR A 237 6.87 17.68 -23.94
N ARG A 238 7.19 16.76 -24.86
CA ARG A 238 6.24 16.22 -25.83
C ARG A 238 5.12 15.42 -25.17
N VAL A 239 5.35 14.79 -24.03
CA VAL A 239 4.31 14.09 -23.28
C VAL A 239 3.54 15.04 -22.36
N ALA A 240 4.22 15.97 -21.69
CA ALA A 240 3.61 16.94 -20.78
C ALA A 240 2.67 17.91 -21.50
N PHE A 241 3.10 18.42 -22.65
CA PHE A 241 2.36 19.38 -23.46
C PHE A 241 2.18 18.85 -24.88
N PRO A 242 1.32 17.83 -25.05
CA PRO A 242 1.28 17.06 -26.28
C PRO A 242 0.79 17.85 -27.49
N HIS A 243 -0.10 18.82 -27.29
CA HIS A 243 -0.61 19.66 -28.36
C HIS A 243 0.35 20.75 -28.81
N LEU A 244 1.38 21.07 -28.01
CA LEU A 244 2.31 22.15 -28.30
C LEU A 244 3.56 21.67 -29.06
N TYR A 245 4.15 20.55 -28.62
CA TYR A 245 5.45 20.10 -29.11
C TYR A 245 5.40 18.94 -30.12
N ASN A 246 4.21 18.48 -30.51
CA ASN A 246 4.04 17.41 -31.49
C ASN A 246 3.20 17.85 -32.68
N ASN A 247 3.58 17.34 -33.84
CA ASN A 247 2.74 17.40 -35.04
C ASN A 247 1.65 16.34 -34.94
N ARG A 248 0.42 16.71 -35.29
CA ARG A 248 -0.74 15.79 -35.37
C ARG A 248 -0.93 14.91 -34.11
N PRO A 249 -1.13 15.51 -32.92
CA PRO A 249 -1.40 14.76 -31.69
C PRO A 249 -2.77 14.05 -31.79
N ARG A 250 -2.76 12.74 -32.07
CA ARG A 250 -3.96 11.92 -32.22
C ARG A 250 -4.13 10.99 -31.01
N ARG A 251 -5.36 10.89 -30.49
CA ARG A 251 -5.72 10.00 -29.35
C ARG A 251 -4.84 10.23 -28.10
N VAL A 252 -4.50 11.48 -27.86
CA VAL A 252 -3.72 11.89 -26.70
C VAL A 252 -4.64 12.18 -25.51
N ALA A 253 -4.17 11.91 -24.29
CA ALA A 253 -4.87 12.22 -23.04
C ALA A 253 -4.18 13.37 -22.29
N LEU A 254 -4.94 14.24 -21.65
CA LEU A 254 -4.40 15.38 -20.89
C LEU A 254 -4.44 15.08 -19.39
N PRO A 255 -3.28 14.88 -18.74
CA PRO A 255 -3.26 14.70 -17.30
C PRO A 255 -3.46 16.00 -16.52
N PRO A 256 -3.88 15.92 -15.24
CA PRO A 256 -3.84 17.07 -14.35
C PRO A 256 -2.40 17.56 -14.23
N TYR A 257 -2.19 18.86 -14.40
CA TYR A 257 -0.85 19.44 -14.42
C TYR A 257 -0.15 19.37 -13.05
N HIS A 258 -0.89 19.69 -11.99
CA HIS A 258 -0.36 19.75 -10.63
C HIS A 258 -1.50 19.62 -9.61
N SER A 259 -1.20 19.00 -8.47
CA SER A 259 -2.04 18.99 -7.28
C SER A 259 -1.37 19.80 -6.16
N PRO A 260 -2.10 20.42 -5.23
CA PRO A 260 -1.48 21.15 -4.13
C PRO A 260 -0.51 20.25 -3.34
N ALA A 261 0.73 20.72 -3.16
CA ALA A 261 1.76 19.95 -2.47
C ALA A 261 1.33 19.60 -1.04
N VAL A 262 1.33 18.30 -0.72
CA VAL A 262 0.94 17.79 0.60
C VAL A 262 2.15 17.91 1.54
N ALA A 263 2.10 18.88 2.45
CA ALA A 263 3.10 19.05 3.50
C ALA A 263 2.61 18.36 4.79
N PHE A 264 2.84 17.04 4.88
CA PHE A 264 2.51 16.25 6.06
C PHE A 264 3.78 15.75 6.72
N VAL A 265 3.88 15.97 8.03
CA VAL A 265 4.97 15.46 8.86
C VAL A 265 4.43 14.26 9.63
N LYS A 266 5.08 13.11 9.46
CA LYS A 266 4.72 11.89 10.19
C LYS A 266 5.32 11.97 11.59
N PRO A 267 4.53 11.91 12.67
CA PRO A 267 5.08 11.84 14.01
C PRO A 267 5.79 10.49 14.19
N GLU A 268 7.01 10.52 14.72
CA GLU A 268 7.79 9.32 15.04
C GLU A 268 7.58 8.89 16.49
N ASP A 269 7.56 9.85 17.42
CA ASP A 269 7.45 9.59 18.85
C ASP A 269 5.99 9.70 19.34
N PRO A 270 5.41 8.63 19.90
CA PRO A 270 4.03 8.64 20.42
C PRO A 270 3.88 9.43 21.73
N ASP A 271 4.99 9.71 22.42
CA ASP A 271 5.00 10.47 23.69
C ASP A 271 4.74 11.97 23.47
N LEU A 272 4.97 12.47 22.25
CA LEU A 272 4.71 13.86 21.89
C LEU A 272 3.20 14.11 21.74
N PRO A 273 2.72 15.33 22.07
CA PRO A 273 1.30 15.64 21.90
C PRO A 273 0.92 15.61 20.42
N ALA A 274 -0.32 15.24 20.11
CA ALA A 274 -0.78 15.08 18.72
C ALA A 274 -0.59 16.35 17.85
N PHE A 275 -0.64 17.53 18.45
CA PHE A 275 -0.33 18.79 17.78
C PHE A 275 0.87 19.44 18.47
N TYR A 276 2.00 19.44 17.77
CA TYR A 276 3.23 20.11 18.22
C TYR A 276 3.89 20.84 17.05
N PHE A 277 4.76 21.80 17.39
CA PHE A 277 5.60 22.47 16.41
C PHE A 277 6.81 21.59 16.11
N ASP A 278 6.75 20.89 14.98
CA ASP A 278 7.83 19.99 14.57
C ASP A 278 9.09 20.78 14.15
N PRO A 279 10.30 20.33 14.52
CA PRO A 279 11.55 20.99 14.12
C PRO A 279 11.76 21.17 12.61
N ILE A 280 11.11 20.36 11.77
CA ILE A 280 11.15 20.47 10.31
C ILE A 280 10.40 21.72 9.82
N ILE A 281 9.43 22.22 10.60
CA ILE A 281 8.65 23.40 10.26
C ILE A 281 9.50 24.64 10.45
N ASN A 282 9.54 25.49 9.42
CA ASN A 282 10.26 26.77 9.49
C ASN A 282 9.67 27.67 10.58
N PRO A 283 10.49 28.22 11.51
CA PRO A 283 10.00 29.08 12.57
C PRO A 283 9.43 30.38 12.02
N LEU A 284 8.35 30.85 12.65
CA LEU A 284 7.76 32.13 12.29
C LEU A 284 8.66 33.28 12.78
N PRO A 285 9.04 34.22 11.91
CA PRO A 285 9.90 35.33 12.30
C PRO A 285 9.18 36.31 13.23
N ALA A 286 9.74 36.53 14.41
CA ALA A 286 9.16 37.38 15.46
C ALA A 286 8.96 38.85 15.04
N TYR A 287 9.77 39.38 14.12
CA TYR A 287 9.68 40.79 13.68
C TYR A 287 8.39 41.13 12.92
N LYS A 288 7.64 40.12 12.46
CA LYS A 288 6.30 40.31 11.87
C LYS A 288 5.17 40.24 12.90
N MET A 289 5.43 39.72 14.11
CA MET A 289 4.40 39.52 15.13
C MET A 289 4.17 40.76 16.01
N SER A 290 5.14 41.67 16.11
CA SER A 290 5.03 42.87 16.96
C SER A 290 4.00 43.89 16.45
N ALA A 291 3.61 43.84 15.18
CA ALA A 291 2.60 44.75 14.62
C ALA A 291 1.16 44.33 14.99
N ASP A 292 0.89 43.03 15.10
CA ASP A 292 -0.46 42.50 15.39
C ASP A 292 -0.65 42.12 16.87
N ALA A 293 0.41 41.81 17.63
CA ALA A 293 0.32 41.55 19.06
C ALA A 293 -0.15 42.78 19.86
N ASP A 294 0.17 44.00 19.39
CA ASP A 294 -0.33 45.26 19.94
C ASP A 294 -1.85 45.42 19.79
N ALA A 295 -2.49 44.67 18.88
CA ALA A 295 -3.94 44.71 18.68
C ALA A 295 -4.71 43.77 19.62
N LEU A 296 -4.05 42.76 20.21
CA LEU A 296 -4.69 41.73 21.03
C LEU A 296 -4.34 41.80 22.52
N VAL A 297 -3.22 42.40 22.90
CA VAL A 297 -2.85 42.58 24.32
C VAL A 297 -3.45 43.89 24.83
N GLY A 298 -4.55 43.81 25.57
CA GLY A 298 -5.12 44.97 26.26
C GLY A 298 -4.06 45.64 27.13
N LYS A 299 -3.85 46.96 26.93
CA LYS A 299 -2.82 47.82 27.55
C LYS A 299 -2.63 47.62 29.07
N HIS A 300 -3.63 47.09 29.76
CA HIS A 300 -3.61 46.84 31.19
C HIS A 300 -2.66 45.71 31.63
N GLN A 301 -2.48 44.67 30.82
CA GLN A 301 -1.61 43.52 31.14
C GLN A 301 -0.12 43.86 30.93
N LEU A 302 0.19 44.68 29.92
CA LEU A 302 1.54 45.20 29.66
C LEU A 302 2.06 46.04 30.83
N HIS A 303 1.21 46.83 31.48
CA HIS A 303 1.61 47.65 32.62
C HIS A 303 1.95 46.81 33.86
N GLN A 304 1.20 45.72 34.10
CA GLN A 304 1.46 44.80 35.21
C GLN A 304 2.77 44.01 35.02
N LEU A 305 3.04 43.56 33.78
CA LEU A 305 4.31 42.89 33.46
C LEU A 305 5.51 43.81 33.65
N HIS A 306 5.40 45.09 33.25
CA HIS A 306 6.48 46.06 33.46
C HIS A 306 6.73 46.36 34.94
N GLN A 307 5.67 46.47 35.76
CA GLN A 307 5.80 46.65 37.20
C GLN A 307 6.45 45.44 37.89
N LEU A 308 6.10 44.21 37.47
CA LEU A 308 6.72 42.99 37.98
C LEU A 308 8.21 42.90 37.61
N GLN A 309 8.58 43.34 36.40
CA GLN A 309 9.98 43.37 35.96
C GLN A 309 10.81 44.40 36.75
N GLN A 310 10.24 45.57 37.05
CA GLN A 310 10.89 46.59 37.88
C GLN A 310 11.08 46.12 39.33
N LEU A 311 10.08 45.44 39.90
CA LEU A 311 10.19 44.86 41.25
C LEU A 311 11.28 43.78 41.33
N GLN A 312 11.41 42.93 40.31
CA GLN A 312 12.48 41.93 40.25
C GLN A 312 13.87 42.55 40.11
N GLN A 313 14.01 43.67 39.39
CA GLN A 313 15.29 44.39 39.28
C GLN A 313 15.69 45.04 40.62
N LEU A 314 14.73 45.65 41.33
CA LEU A 314 14.97 46.22 42.66
C LEU A 314 15.35 45.13 43.68
N GLN A 315 14.73 43.95 43.63
CA GLN A 315 15.11 42.81 44.48
C GLN A 315 16.53 42.31 44.18
N ARG A 316 16.95 42.30 42.91
CA ARG A 316 18.32 41.93 42.53
C ARG A 316 19.36 42.96 42.99
N GLN A 317 19.04 44.25 42.94
CA GLN A 317 19.92 45.31 43.45
C GLN A 317 20.06 45.22 44.98
N GLY A 318 18.95 45.01 45.71
CA GLY A 318 19.00 44.81 47.17
C GLY A 318 19.82 43.59 47.59
N HIS A 319 19.77 42.49 46.82
CA HIS A 319 20.61 41.32 47.07
C HIS A 319 22.11 41.58 46.81
N GLN A 320 22.46 42.43 45.84
CA GLN A 320 23.85 42.81 45.58
C GLN A 320 24.42 43.74 46.66
N GLU A 321 23.60 44.66 47.19
CA GLU A 321 24.02 45.55 48.28
C GLU A 321 24.21 44.78 49.60
N GLN A 322 23.37 43.78 49.89
CA GLN A 322 23.53 42.92 51.07
C GLN A 322 24.77 42.02 50.98
N GLN A 323 25.15 41.58 49.78
CA GLN A 323 26.38 40.78 49.58
C GLN A 323 27.65 41.64 49.71
N GLY A 324 27.63 42.90 49.26
CA GLY A 324 28.78 43.81 49.41
C GLY A 324 29.05 44.25 50.87
N ALA A 325 28.01 44.33 51.71
CA ALA A 325 28.17 44.67 53.13
C ALA A 325 28.72 43.51 53.98
N ALA A 326 28.53 42.26 53.56
CA ALA A 326 29.03 41.09 54.28
C ALA A 326 30.54 40.81 54.05
N GLU A 327 31.15 41.42 53.03
CA GLU A 327 32.59 41.29 52.73
C GLU A 327 33.46 42.36 53.43
N THR A 328 32.87 43.23 54.27
CA THR A 328 33.58 44.33 54.95
C THR A 328 33.63 44.24 56.50
N GLU A 329 33.35 43.09 57.09
CA GLU A 329 33.61 42.81 58.52
C GLU A 329 34.70 41.76 58.77
#